data_AF-A0A0M1JSB5-F1
#
_entry.id   AF-A0A0M1JSB5-F1
#
_cell.length_a   1.000
_cell.length_b   1.000
_cell.length_c   1.000
_cell.angle_alpha   90.00
_cell.angle_beta   90.00
_cell.angle_gamma   90.00
#
_symmetry.space_group_name_H-M   'P 1'
#
loop_
_entity.id
_entity.type
_entity.pdbx_description
1 polymer ?
#
loop_
_entity_poly.entity_id
_entity_poly.type
_entity_poly.pdbx_seq_one_letter_code
_entity_poly.pdbx_strand_id
1 'polypeptide(L)' 'MKVISLSAYFDGQSIQLDEPYQLEPNTKLIVTVIPEQPSERETWLSWSSHQLNSAYNEEDEYPLDSIKIANPDYERS' A
#
# COMPACT_ATOMS: atom_id res chain seq x y z
N MET A 1 16.16 15.65 -23.18
CA MET A 1 16.71 15.87 -21.83
C MET A 1 16.68 14.53 -21.10
N LYS A 2 17.76 14.11 -20.47
CA LYS A 2 17.80 12.87 -19.67
C LYS A 2 17.58 13.27 -18.21
N VAL A 3 16.44 12.89 -17.66
CA VAL A 3 16.15 13.06 -16.23
C VAL A 3 16.66 11.82 -15.51
N ILE A 4 17.42 12.03 -14.44
CA ILE A 4 17.94 10.97 -13.57
C ILE A 4 17.27 11.19 -12.22
N SER A 5 16.66 10.14 -11.68
CA SER A 5 16.11 10.16 -10.32
C SER A 5 17.20 9.68 -9.36
N LEU A 6 17.50 10.49 -8.36
CA LEU A 6 18.45 10.15 -7.29
C LEU A 6 17.66 10.11 -5.99
N SER A 7 17.82 9.02 -5.22
CA SER A 7 17.26 8.92 -3.87
C SER A 7 18.08 9.76 -2.91
N ALA A 8 17.39 10.44 -2.01
CA ALA A 8 17.99 11.35 -1.05
C ALA A 8 17.11 11.49 0.18
N TYR A 9 17.74 11.81 1.31
CA TYR A 9 17.05 12.18 2.54
C TYR A 9 17.45 13.58 2.98
N PHE A 10 16.58 14.20 3.77
CA PHE A 10 16.87 15.48 4.40
C PHE A 10 17.42 15.22 5.81
N ASP A 11 18.65 15.65 6.08
CA ASP A 11 19.32 15.45 7.38
C ASP A 11 18.93 16.50 8.44
N GLY A 12 18.04 17.45 8.09
CA GLY A 12 17.65 18.59 8.91
C GLY A 12 18.32 19.91 8.51
N GLN A 13 19.38 19.86 7.71
CA GLN A 13 20.12 21.03 7.22
C GLN A 13 20.33 21.00 5.70
N SER A 14 20.59 19.83 5.15
CA SER A 14 20.94 19.57 3.76
C SER A 14 20.25 18.32 3.20
N ILE A 15 20.09 18.30 1.88
CA ILE A 15 19.65 17.11 1.14
C ILE A 15 20.89 16.25 0.90
N GLN A 16 20.91 15.05 1.46
CA GLN A 16 21.98 14.07 1.28
C GLN A 16 21.55 13.01 0.28
N LEU A 17 22.38 12.77 -0.74
CA LEU A 17 22.15 11.70 -1.70
C LEU A 17 22.52 10.36 -1.05
N ASP A 18 21.66 9.35 -1.25
CA ASP A 18 21.92 8.00 -0.72
C ASP A 18 23.12 7.36 -1.42
N GLU A 19 23.27 7.64 -2.71
CA GLU A 19 24.37 7.18 -3.54
C GLU A 19 25.26 8.35 -3.97
N PRO A 20 26.59 8.16 -4.02
CA PRO A 20 27.49 9.21 -4.49
C PRO A 20 27.21 9.51 -5.96
N TYR A 21 26.92 10.78 -6.25
CA TYR A 21 26.70 11.27 -7.59
C TYR A 21 27.50 12.55 -7.83
N GLN A 22 28.25 12.61 -8.92
CA GLN A 22 29.07 13.76 -9.24
C GLN A 22 28.19 14.90 -9.78
N LEU A 23 28.11 15.99 -9.02
CA LEU A 23 27.43 17.22 -9.39
C LEU A 23 28.47 18.31 -9.64
N GLU A 24 28.48 18.84 -10.87
CA GLU A 24 29.34 19.97 -11.21
C GLU A 24 28.78 21.27 -10.60
N PRO A 25 29.63 22.26 -10.26
CA PRO A 25 29.17 23.55 -9.78
C PRO A 25 28.15 24.20 -10.73
N ASN A 26 27.07 24.76 -10.18
CA ASN A 26 25.96 25.40 -10.91
C ASN A 26 25.12 24.45 -11.79
N THR A 27 25.19 23.13 -11.56
CA THR A 27 24.25 22.19 -12.19
C THR A 27 22.81 22.55 -11.80
N LYS A 28 21.92 22.69 -12.80
CA LYS A 28 20.49 22.96 -12.56
C LYS A 28 19.81 21.70 -12.07
N LEU A 29 19.17 21.77 -10.90
CA LEU A 29 18.48 20.64 -10.27
C LEU A 29 16.98 20.90 -10.19
N ILE A 30 16.18 19.83 -10.29
CA ILE A 30 14.75 19.83 -9.97
C ILE A 30 14.59 18.96 -8.74
N VAL A 31 14.09 19.53 -7.64
CA VAL A 31 13.87 18.81 -6.38
C VAL A 31 12.39 18.48 -6.26
N THR A 32 12.09 17.20 -6.08
CA THR A 32 10.73 16.73 -5.79
C THR A 32 10.69 16.26 -4.34
N VAL A 33 9.89 16.91 -3.50
CA VAL A 33 9.69 16.50 -2.11
C VAL A 33 8.54 15.50 -2.08
N ILE A 34 8.82 14.29 -1.61
CA ILE A 34 7.79 13.26 -1.39
C ILE A 34 7.26 13.51 0.03
N PRO A 35 6.00 13.98 0.20
CA PRO A 35 5.44 14.12 1.53
C PRO A 35 5.35 12.73 2.17
N GLU A 36 5.72 12.62 3.44
CA GLU A 36 5.24 11.50 4.25
C GLU A 36 3.71 11.52 4.13
N GLN A 37 3.09 10.44 3.65
CA GLN A 37 1.63 10.35 3.66
C GLN A 37 1.20 10.19 5.12
N PRO A 38 0.76 11.26 5.80
CA PRO A 38 0.31 11.11 7.16
C PRO A 38 -1.12 10.57 7.06
N SER A 39 -1.42 9.51 7.79
CA SER A 39 -2.78 9.04 8.07
C SER A 39 -3.62 8.43 6.95
N GLU A 40 -3.44 8.70 5.65
CA GLU A 40 -4.37 8.12 4.64
C GLU A 40 -4.31 6.59 4.64
N ARG A 41 -3.11 6.00 4.60
CA ARG A 41 -2.95 4.55 4.60
C ARG A 41 -3.49 3.91 5.88
N GLU A 42 -3.24 4.51 7.04
CA GLU A 42 -3.73 4.01 8.33
C GLU A 42 -5.26 4.17 8.45
N THR A 43 -5.81 5.28 7.98
CA THR A 43 -7.25 5.52 7.91
C THR A 43 -7.91 4.51 6.99
N TRP A 44 -7.29 4.22 5.84
CA TRP A 44 -7.77 3.23 4.87
C TRP A 44 -7.71 1.80 5.44
N LEU A 45 -6.63 1.46 6.15
CA LEU A 45 -6.50 0.18 6.87
C LEU A 45 -7.54 0.03 7.98
N SER A 46 -7.76 1.08 8.76
CA SER A 46 -8.77 1.10 9.81
C SER A 46 -10.19 0.92 9.25
N TRP A 47 -10.52 1.68 8.20
CA TRP A 47 -11.83 1.60 7.54
C TRP A 47 -12.08 0.25 6.87
N SER A 48 -11.10 -0.28 6.14
CA SER A 48 -11.22 -1.59 5.50
C SER A 48 -11.37 -2.73 6.50
N SER A 49 -10.62 -2.70 7.61
CA SER A 49 -10.76 -3.67 8.71
C SER A 49 -12.13 -3.60 9.37
N HIS A 50 -12.63 -2.39 9.68
CA HIS A 50 -13.95 -2.21 10.26
C HIS A 50 -15.06 -2.75 9.36
N GLN A 51 -14.95 -2.51 8.06
CA GLN A 51 -15.98 -2.91 7.11
C GLN A 51 -15.93 -4.39 6.74
N LEU A 52 -14.74 -5.01 6.73
CA LEU A 52 -14.60 -6.46 6.71
C LEU A 52 -15.26 -7.08 7.94
N ASN A 53 -14.97 -6.56 9.14
CA ASN A 53 -15.60 -7.07 10.35
C ASN A 53 -17.12 -6.93 10.27
N SER A 54 -17.65 -5.77 9.86
CA SER A 54 -19.10 -5.58 9.69
C SER A 54 -19.73 -6.54 8.67
N ALA A 55 -19.04 -6.89 7.59
CA ALA A 55 -19.57 -7.76 6.54
C ALA A 55 -19.57 -9.25 6.95
N TYR A 56 -18.71 -9.66 7.88
CA TYR A 56 -18.55 -11.05 8.31
C TYR A 56 -18.88 -11.28 9.80
N ASN A 57 -19.44 -10.27 10.50
CA ASN A 57 -19.83 -10.39 11.90
C ASN A 57 -21.17 -11.13 12.07
N GLU A 58 -21.99 -11.17 11.02
CA GLU A 58 -23.15 -12.04 10.95
C GLU A 58 -22.74 -13.33 10.23
N GLU A 59 -22.87 -14.48 10.90
CA GLU A 59 -22.79 -15.77 10.21
C GLU A 59 -23.99 -15.83 9.26
N ASP A 60 -23.74 -15.70 7.96
CA ASP A 60 -24.73 -16.04 6.95
C ASP A 60 -25.10 -17.52 7.16
N GLU A 61 -26.34 -17.77 7.59
CA GLU A 61 -26.88 -19.12 7.63
C GLU A 61 -27.07 -19.56 6.18
N TYR A 62 -26.17 -20.44 5.69
CA TYR A 62 -26.27 -21.06 4.38
C TYR A 62 -27.03 -22.39 4.52
N PRO A 63 -28.37 -22.40 4.40
CA PRO A 63 -29.14 -23.63 4.52
C PRO A 63 -28.79 -24.60 3.39
N LEU A 64 -28.91 -25.90 3.65
CA LEU A 64 -28.63 -26.96 2.67
C LEU A 64 -29.48 -26.82 1.40
N ASP A 65 -30.66 -26.20 1.49
CA ASP A 65 -31.52 -25.90 0.33
C ASP A 65 -30.91 -24.86 -0.63
N SER A 66 -29.84 -24.16 -0.22
CA SER A 66 -29.05 -23.26 -1.08
C SER A 66 -28.10 -24.03 -2.02
N ILE A 67 -27.92 -25.33 -1.81
CA ILE A 67 -27.06 -26.18 -2.63
C ILE A 67 -27.78 -26.49 -3.94
N LYS A 68 -27.39 -25.78 -5.01
CA LYS A 68 -27.96 -26.01 -6.36
C LYS A 68 -27.54 -27.34 -6.97
N ILE A 69 -26.32 -27.80 -6.66
CA ILE A 69 -25.75 -29.07 -7.13
C ILE A 69 -24.94 -29.65 -5.97
N ALA A 70 -25.33 -30.83 -5.49
CA ALA A 70 -24.60 -31.52 -4.44
C ALA A 70 -23.24 -32.00 -4.97
N ASN A 71 -22.18 -31.79 -4.18
CA ASN A 71 -20.86 -32.34 -4.48
C ASN A 71 -20.82 -33.82 -4.04
N PRO A 72 -20.76 -34.79 -4.98
CA PRO A 72 -20.81 -36.22 -4.65
C PRO A 72 -19.57 -36.73 -3.91
N ASP A 73 -18.47 -35.96 -3.88
CA ASP A 73 -17.24 -36.34 -3.19
C ASP A 73 -17.18 -35.83 -1.74
N TYR A 74 -18.20 -35.12 -1.25
CA TYR A 74 -18.19 -34.48 0.07
C TYR A 74 -18.22 -35.48 1.25
N GLU A 75 -18.87 -36.63 1.11
CA GLU A 75 -19.03 -37.63 2.18
C GLU A 75 -17.87 -38.64 2.28
N ARG A 76 -16.77 -38.47 1.51
CA ARG A 76 -15.62 -39.40 1.55
C ARG A 76 -14.52 -39.03 2.56
N SER A 77 -14.81 -38.18 3.54
CA SER A 77 -13.88 -37.80 4.61
C SER A 77 -14.20 -38.47 5.94
#